data_AF-A0A7K4ZZQ3-F1
#
_entry.id   AF-A0A7K4ZZQ3-F1
#
_cell.length_a   1.000
_cell.length_b   1.000
_cell.length_c   1.000
_cell.angle_alpha   90.00
_cell.angle_beta   90.00
_cell.angle_gamma   90.00
#
_symmetry.space_group_name_H-M   'P 1'
#
loop_
_entity.id
_entity.type
_entity.pdbx_description
1 polymer ?
#
loop_
_entity_poly.entity_id
_entity_poly.type
_entity_poly.pdbx_seq_one_letter_code
_entity_poly.pdbx_strand_id
1 'polypeptide(L)'
;RLSCVRNNVWLACCGVLSAGLAVLSSFGLMLFCGVPFVVTVANAPFLILGVGVDDMFIMIASWEQSLRKREKSDVKSLLAETYAEAALSVTITTLTDVLAFFIGTWTAFPSVRSFCLYTGTAFVFCYIYTLTFFGGILVLNHKREQGNRHWLTCMPVGVDEDQADKCCLYKACCIGSCSRQSPQPESEHPMSVFFKKYYGPFLTNKWVKLLVVLLYGAYLGGSIYGCTQIREGIDLRNLASDDSYVILYYDDDDKYFSEYGPRVMVIVTESVDYWNETVRLGIENCIQNFE
;
A
#
# COMPACT_ATOMS: atom_id res chain seq x y z
N ARG A 1 0.10 -29.39 5.74
CA ARG A 1 0.20 -27.91 5.69
C ARG A 1 -0.25 -27.23 6.98
N LEU A 2 -1.12 -27.83 7.79
CA LEU A 2 -1.24 -27.50 9.21
C LEU A 2 -0.11 -28.19 10.00
N SER A 3 1.15 -27.80 9.76
CA SER A 3 2.24 -28.29 10.60
C SER A 3 2.34 -27.37 11.81
N CYS A 4 2.16 -27.90 13.03
CA CYS A 4 2.19 -27.13 14.27
C CYS A 4 3.52 -26.39 14.52
N VAL A 5 4.60 -26.77 13.85
CA VAL A 5 5.89 -26.09 13.96
C VAL A 5 6.08 -25.01 12.89
N ARG A 6 5.62 -25.25 11.64
CA ARG A 6 5.88 -24.39 10.46
C ARG A 6 4.77 -23.38 10.15
N ASN A 7 3.86 -23.14 11.11
CA ASN A 7 2.81 -22.15 10.94
C ASN A 7 3.33 -20.73 11.22
N ASN A 8 3.27 -19.86 10.23
CA ASN A 8 3.82 -18.49 10.27
C ASN A 8 2.81 -17.42 10.70
N VAL A 9 1.73 -17.80 11.41
CA VAL A 9 0.70 -16.85 11.88
C VAL A 9 1.29 -15.74 12.75
N TRP A 10 2.22 -16.06 13.65
CA TRP A 10 2.90 -15.05 14.47
C TRP A 10 3.73 -14.08 13.63
N LEU A 11 4.41 -14.57 12.59
CA LEU A 11 5.19 -13.74 11.69
C LEU A 11 4.29 -12.74 10.95
N ALA A 12 3.13 -13.21 10.47
CA ALA A 12 2.14 -12.36 9.81
C ALA A 12 1.54 -11.33 10.76
N CYS A 13 1.10 -11.75 11.96
CA CYS A 13 0.55 -10.83 12.98
C CYS A 13 1.58 -9.76 13.40
N CYS A 14 2.82 -10.15 13.65
CA CYS A 14 3.87 -9.21 14.05
C CYS A 14 4.23 -8.23 12.93
N GLY A 15 4.15 -8.65 11.66
CA GLY A 15 4.39 -7.74 10.56
C GLY A 15 3.23 -6.74 10.35
N VAL A 16 1.96 -7.16 10.46
CA VAL A 16 0.83 -6.21 10.46
C VAL A 16 0.94 -5.24 11.63
N LEU A 17 1.34 -5.73 12.81
CA LEU A 17 1.61 -4.88 13.97
C LEU A 17 2.74 -3.88 13.68
N SER A 18 3.81 -4.29 12.99
CA SER A 18 4.91 -3.42 12.56
C SER A 18 4.41 -2.26 11.69
N ALA A 19 3.57 -2.56 10.70
CA ALA A 19 2.98 -1.53 9.84
C ALA A 19 2.02 -0.61 10.62
N GLY A 20 1.24 -1.15 11.56
CA GLY A 20 0.41 -0.35 12.47
C GLY A 20 1.23 0.59 13.36
N LEU A 21 2.37 0.12 13.90
CA LEU A 21 3.30 0.95 14.67
C LEU A 21 3.92 2.05 13.79
N ALA A 22 4.22 1.77 12.51
CA ALA A 22 4.70 2.79 11.57
C ALA A 22 3.70 3.93 11.39
N VAL A 23 2.42 3.60 11.22
CA VAL A 23 1.33 4.58 11.11
C VAL A 23 1.24 5.42 12.40
N LEU A 24 1.22 4.77 13.56
CA LEU A 24 1.13 5.46 14.85
C LEU A 24 2.32 6.42 15.07
N SER A 25 3.54 5.97 14.77
CA SER A 25 4.76 6.78 14.92
C SER A 25 4.79 7.97 13.97
N SER A 26 4.43 7.78 12.69
CA SER A 26 4.36 8.86 11.70
C SER A 26 3.28 9.87 12.05
N PHE A 27 2.07 9.42 12.37
CA PHE A 27 0.95 10.30 12.67
C PHE A 27 1.22 11.07 13.95
N GLY A 28 1.78 10.41 14.96
CA GLY A 28 2.24 11.05 16.20
C GLY A 28 3.28 12.14 15.93
N LEU A 29 4.27 11.87 15.08
CA LEU A 29 5.29 12.86 14.72
C LEU A 29 4.70 14.06 13.97
N MET A 30 3.84 13.82 12.97
CA MET A 30 3.22 14.88 12.18
C MET A 30 2.27 15.76 13.02
N LEU A 31 1.51 15.15 13.92
CA LEU A 31 0.67 15.87 14.88
C LEU A 31 1.53 16.68 15.86
N PHE A 32 2.65 16.15 16.31
CA PHE A 32 3.60 16.87 17.15
C PHE A 32 4.23 18.07 16.43
N CYS A 33 4.49 17.96 15.13
CA CYS A 33 4.94 19.06 14.27
C CYS A 33 3.84 20.09 13.93
N GLY A 34 2.59 19.88 14.39
CA GLY A 34 1.48 20.82 14.18
C GLY A 34 0.82 20.74 12.80
N VAL A 35 1.00 19.64 12.06
CA VAL A 35 0.35 19.47 10.74
C VAL A 35 -1.14 19.16 10.92
N PRO A 36 -2.06 19.90 10.27
CA PRO A 36 -3.50 19.70 10.46
C PRO A 36 -3.95 18.32 10.00
N PHE A 37 -4.73 17.65 10.84
CA PHE A 37 -5.35 16.35 10.52
C PHE A 37 -6.64 16.58 9.72
N VAL A 38 -6.67 16.07 8.49
CA VAL A 38 -7.80 16.21 7.55
C VAL A 38 -8.44 14.84 7.35
N VAL A 39 -9.75 14.77 7.06
CA VAL A 39 -10.48 13.50 6.85
C VAL A 39 -9.84 12.63 5.75
N THR A 40 -9.22 13.24 4.73
CA THR A 40 -8.47 12.50 3.70
C THR A 40 -7.30 11.69 4.26
N VAL A 41 -6.67 12.17 5.34
CA VAL A 41 -5.59 11.47 6.07
C VAL A 41 -6.10 10.21 6.77
N ALA A 42 -7.40 10.16 7.13
CA ALA A 42 -7.97 8.98 7.78
C ALA A 42 -7.95 7.73 6.88
N ASN A 43 -7.84 7.90 5.56
CA ASN A 43 -7.73 6.80 4.60
C ASN A 43 -6.28 6.33 4.37
N ALA A 44 -5.28 7.13 4.77
CA ALA A 44 -3.86 6.80 4.60
C ALA A 44 -3.43 5.47 5.26
N PRO A 45 -3.91 5.09 6.47
CA PRO A 45 -3.51 3.83 7.10
C PRO A 45 -3.79 2.60 6.24
N PHE A 46 -4.88 2.60 5.47
CA PHE A 46 -5.21 1.48 4.57
C PHE A 46 -4.15 1.31 3.47
N LEU A 47 -3.74 2.43 2.87
CA LEU A 47 -2.69 2.45 1.86
C LEU A 47 -1.34 2.01 2.46
N ILE A 48 -0.98 2.51 3.64
CA ILE A 48 0.29 2.20 4.32
C ILE A 48 0.35 0.72 4.73
N LEU A 49 -0.75 0.15 5.24
CA LEU A 49 -0.84 -1.28 5.55
C LEU A 49 -0.65 -2.13 4.29
N GLY A 50 -1.21 -1.73 3.16
CA GLY A 50 -1.04 -2.43 1.88
C GLY A 50 0.42 -2.54 1.47
N VAL A 51 1.15 -1.42 1.49
CA VAL A 51 2.59 -1.38 1.15
C VAL A 51 3.42 -2.15 2.19
N GLY A 52 3.17 -1.96 3.49
CA GLY A 52 3.90 -2.65 4.54
C GLY A 52 3.75 -4.18 4.47
N VAL A 53 2.56 -4.68 4.10
CA VAL A 53 2.32 -6.10 3.90
C VAL A 53 3.04 -6.63 2.65
N ASP A 54 3.09 -5.86 1.56
CA ASP A 54 3.85 -6.23 0.35
C ASP A 54 5.34 -6.39 0.66
N ASP A 55 5.93 -5.41 1.36
CA ASP A 55 7.34 -5.45 1.78
C ASP A 55 7.64 -6.68 2.67
N MET A 56 6.74 -7.02 3.59
CA MET A 56 6.86 -8.22 4.41
C MET A 56 6.85 -9.50 3.56
N PHE A 57 5.98 -9.58 2.55
CA PHE A 57 5.91 -10.74 1.67
C PHE A 57 7.18 -10.89 0.85
N ILE A 58 7.74 -9.79 0.33
CA ILE A 58 9.02 -9.80 -0.38
C ILE A 58 10.14 -10.33 0.55
N MET A 59 10.22 -9.81 1.77
CA MET A 59 11.21 -10.26 2.76
C MET A 59 11.09 -11.76 3.10
N ILE A 60 9.87 -12.27 3.28
CA ILE A 60 9.64 -13.71 3.56
C ILE A 60 9.98 -14.56 2.33
N ALA A 61 9.57 -14.15 1.14
CA ALA A 61 9.80 -14.90 -0.09
C ALA A 61 11.31 -15.04 -0.39
N SER A 62 12.07 -13.95 -0.25
CA SER A 62 13.52 -13.97 -0.38
C SER A 62 14.18 -14.81 0.70
N TRP A 63 13.69 -14.77 1.95
CA TRP A 63 14.19 -15.61 3.03
C TRP A 63 14.01 -17.10 2.74
N GLU A 64 12.81 -17.52 2.30
CA GLU A 64 12.54 -18.90 1.91
C GLU A 64 13.40 -19.33 0.71
N GLN A 65 13.64 -18.44 -0.25
CA GLN A 65 14.52 -18.70 -1.37
C GLN A 65 15.98 -18.89 -0.90
N SER A 66 16.48 -18.04 -0.01
CA SER A 66 17.83 -18.17 0.58
C SER A 66 17.98 -19.48 1.37
N LEU A 67 16.96 -19.88 2.13
CA LEU A 67 16.91 -21.16 2.85
C LEU A 67 17.05 -22.36 1.92
N ARG A 68 16.35 -22.36 0.79
CA ARG A 68 16.44 -23.43 -0.21
C ARG A 68 17.80 -23.49 -0.90
N LYS A 69 18.45 -22.35 -1.10
CA LYS A 69 19.80 -22.29 -1.70
C LYS A 69 20.88 -22.84 -0.75
N ARG A 70 20.74 -22.70 0.58
CA ARG A 70 21.74 -23.15 1.55
C ARG A 70 21.12 -23.85 2.77
N GLU A 71 21.17 -25.17 2.75
CA GLU A 71 20.63 -26.03 3.82
C GLU A 71 21.43 -25.99 5.14
N LYS A 72 22.67 -25.44 5.14
CA LYS A 72 23.59 -25.49 6.31
C LYS A 72 24.44 -24.22 6.51
N SER A 73 23.87 -23.03 6.32
CA SER A 73 24.59 -21.78 6.61
C SER A 73 24.25 -21.22 7.99
N ASP A 74 25.19 -20.49 8.60
CA ASP A 74 24.96 -19.75 9.85
C ASP A 74 23.81 -18.75 9.66
N VAL A 75 22.96 -18.57 10.69
CA VAL A 75 21.76 -17.71 10.63
C VAL A 75 22.14 -16.27 10.24
N LYS A 76 23.32 -15.81 10.65
CA LYS A 76 23.83 -14.49 10.28
C LYS A 76 24.12 -14.37 8.78
N SER A 77 24.74 -15.39 8.19
CA SER A 77 25.05 -15.41 6.75
C SER A 77 23.79 -15.53 5.90
N LEU A 78 22.78 -16.26 6.39
CA LEU A 78 21.47 -16.35 5.75
C LEU A 78 20.76 -14.99 5.75
N LEU A 79 20.76 -14.30 6.89
CA LEU A 79 20.20 -12.95 7.00
C LEU A 79 20.91 -11.94 6.11
N ALA A 80 22.25 -11.98 6.05
CA ALA A 80 23.01 -11.09 5.19
C ALA A 80 22.63 -11.25 3.71
N GLU A 81 22.47 -12.49 3.24
CA GLU A 81 22.07 -12.78 1.86
C GLU A 81 20.62 -12.34 1.59
N THR A 82 19.69 -12.66 2.50
CA THR A 82 18.30 -12.23 2.35
C THR A 82 18.19 -10.71 2.31
N TYR A 83 18.94 -9.98 3.14
CA TYR A 83 18.97 -8.53 3.07
C TYR A 83 19.60 -8.02 1.78
N ALA A 84 20.66 -8.67 1.27
CA ALA A 84 21.27 -8.28 0.02
C ALA A 84 20.30 -8.35 -1.17
N GLU A 85 19.40 -9.34 -1.23
CA GLU A 85 18.39 -9.45 -2.28
C GLU A 85 17.10 -8.65 -1.95
N ALA A 86 16.51 -8.86 -0.76
CA ALA A 86 15.20 -8.34 -0.40
C ALA A 86 15.23 -6.87 0.04
N ALA A 87 16.21 -6.48 0.87
CA ALA A 87 16.26 -5.12 1.38
C ALA A 87 16.55 -4.13 0.24
N LEU A 88 17.31 -4.51 -0.79
CA LEU A 88 17.49 -3.69 -1.98
C LEU A 88 16.17 -3.44 -2.71
N SER A 89 15.36 -4.47 -2.92
CA SER A 89 14.05 -4.34 -3.56
C SER A 89 13.12 -3.42 -2.76
N VAL A 90 13.02 -3.64 -1.45
CA VAL A 90 12.18 -2.84 -0.54
C VAL A 90 12.68 -1.39 -0.44
N THR A 91 13.99 -1.15 -0.46
CA THR A 91 14.55 0.21 -0.43
C THR A 91 14.20 0.97 -1.70
N ILE A 92 14.21 0.32 -2.87
CA ILE A 92 13.88 0.97 -4.13
C ILE A 92 12.41 1.39 -4.15
N THR A 93 11.50 0.50 -3.79
CA THR A 93 10.05 0.79 -3.76
C THR A 93 9.73 1.90 -2.77
N THR A 94 10.21 1.77 -1.52
CA THR A 94 10.00 2.79 -0.49
C THR A 94 10.59 4.14 -0.87
N LEU A 95 11.80 4.19 -1.47
CA LEU A 95 12.38 5.43 -1.93
C LEU A 95 11.54 6.08 -3.03
N THR A 96 11.07 5.30 -4.02
CA THR A 96 10.24 5.84 -5.09
C THR A 96 8.91 6.36 -4.56
N ASP A 97 8.28 5.65 -3.62
CA ASP A 97 7.02 6.06 -3.01
C ASP A 97 7.19 7.33 -2.18
N VAL A 98 8.21 7.37 -1.32
CA VAL A 98 8.54 8.54 -0.51
C VAL A 98 8.76 9.77 -1.40
N LEU A 99 9.54 9.64 -2.48
CA LEU A 99 9.75 10.73 -3.43
C LEU A 99 8.46 11.17 -4.13
N ALA A 100 7.63 10.22 -4.58
CA ALA A 100 6.36 10.51 -5.24
C ALA A 100 5.41 11.28 -4.30
N PHE A 101 5.29 10.84 -3.05
CA PHE A 101 4.45 11.51 -2.06
C PHE A 101 5.02 12.87 -1.64
N PHE A 102 6.34 13.02 -1.51
CA PHE A 102 6.94 14.33 -1.24
C PHE A 102 6.74 15.32 -2.40
N ILE A 103 6.84 14.87 -3.66
CA ILE A 103 6.49 15.71 -4.82
C ILE A 103 5.01 16.12 -4.76
N GLY A 104 4.13 15.22 -4.31
CA GLY A 104 2.71 15.51 -4.08
C GLY A 104 2.45 16.61 -3.05
N THR A 105 3.41 16.97 -2.20
CA THR A 105 3.23 18.09 -1.25
C THR A 105 3.25 19.47 -1.93
N TRP A 106 3.73 19.55 -3.19
CA TRP A 106 3.74 20.78 -3.98
C TRP A 106 2.37 21.18 -4.54
N THR A 107 1.31 20.40 -4.29
CA THR A 107 -0.05 20.72 -4.76
C THR A 107 -0.63 21.95 -4.06
N ALA A 108 -1.43 22.73 -4.78
CA ALA A 108 -2.14 23.90 -4.24
C ALA A 108 -3.26 23.54 -3.23
N PHE A 109 -3.75 22.29 -3.22
CA PHE A 109 -4.83 21.83 -2.34
C PHE A 109 -4.29 21.43 -0.96
N PRO A 110 -4.65 22.14 0.13
CA PRO A 110 -4.13 21.86 1.47
C PRO A 110 -4.43 20.44 1.96
N SER A 111 -5.61 19.90 1.65
CA SER A 111 -6.01 18.55 2.05
C SER A 111 -5.14 17.45 1.43
N VAL A 112 -4.69 17.65 0.18
CA VAL A 112 -3.79 16.72 -0.52
C VAL A 112 -2.38 16.85 0.03
N ARG A 113 -1.92 18.09 0.28
CA ARG A 113 -0.61 18.36 0.87
C ARG A 113 -0.46 17.71 2.26
N SER A 114 -1.45 17.84 3.14
CA SER A 114 -1.43 17.15 4.43
C SER A 114 -1.38 15.63 4.23
N PHE A 115 -2.26 15.07 3.41
CA PHE A 115 -2.27 13.63 3.12
C PHE A 115 -0.90 13.11 2.66
N CYS A 116 -0.28 13.79 1.69
CA CYS A 116 1.05 13.44 1.17
C CYS A 116 2.18 13.53 2.21
N LEU A 117 2.11 14.50 3.13
CA LEU A 117 3.09 14.61 4.24
C LEU A 117 2.95 13.45 5.23
N TYR A 118 1.71 13.11 5.62
CA TYR A 118 1.44 11.99 6.51
C TYR A 118 1.86 10.65 5.88
N THR A 119 1.47 10.38 4.63
CA THR A 119 1.84 9.11 3.95
C THR A 119 3.33 9.01 3.65
N GLY A 120 3.96 10.09 3.17
CA GLY A 120 5.39 10.11 2.87
C GLY A 120 6.25 9.83 4.10
N THR A 121 5.90 10.43 5.24
CA THR A 121 6.61 10.15 6.50
C THR A 121 6.30 8.76 7.05
N ALA A 122 5.07 8.26 6.88
CA ALA A 122 4.71 6.90 7.26
C ALA A 122 5.50 5.84 6.52
N PHE A 123 5.80 6.03 5.24
CA PHE A 123 6.64 5.10 4.48
C PHE A 123 8.09 5.08 4.96
N VAL A 124 8.64 6.21 5.38
CA VAL A 124 9.97 6.24 6.02
C VAL A 124 9.98 5.40 7.30
N PHE A 125 8.96 5.56 8.16
CA PHE A 125 8.85 4.74 9.37
C PHE A 125 8.57 3.26 9.07
N CYS A 126 7.76 2.98 8.04
CA CYS A 126 7.46 1.62 7.59
C CYS A 126 8.75 0.92 7.16
N TYR A 127 9.57 1.58 6.35
CA TYR A 127 10.88 1.08 5.93
C TYR A 127 11.79 0.77 7.13
N ILE A 128 11.91 1.69 8.09
CA ILE A 128 12.72 1.50 9.29
C ILE A 128 12.25 0.27 10.09
N TYR A 129 10.93 0.13 10.33
CA TYR A 129 10.41 -1.00 11.09
C TYR A 129 10.45 -2.32 10.33
N THR A 130 10.25 -2.31 9.01
CA THR A 130 10.42 -3.51 8.17
C THR A 130 11.85 -4.04 8.24
N LEU A 131 12.86 -3.16 8.14
CA LEU A 131 14.26 -3.59 8.19
C LEU A 131 14.76 -3.93 9.60
N THR A 132 14.28 -3.28 10.65
CA THR A 132 14.78 -3.50 12.01
C THR A 132 13.92 -4.47 12.79
N PHE A 133 12.66 -4.12 13.02
CA PHE A 133 11.73 -4.88 13.86
C PHE A 133 11.30 -6.18 13.18
N PHE A 134 10.78 -6.12 11.95
CA PHE A 134 10.30 -7.30 11.24
C PHE A 134 11.44 -8.25 10.88
N GLY A 135 12.57 -7.73 10.41
CA GLY A 135 13.78 -8.51 10.20
C GLY A 135 14.30 -9.24 11.44
N GLY A 136 14.24 -8.60 12.61
CA GLY A 136 14.56 -9.25 13.88
C GLY A 136 13.59 -10.40 14.22
N ILE A 137 12.30 -10.20 14.00
CA ILE A 137 11.26 -11.22 14.21
C ILE A 137 11.44 -12.40 13.25
N LEU A 138 11.84 -12.15 12.01
CA LEU A 138 12.11 -13.18 11.01
C LEU A 138 13.21 -14.15 11.52
N VAL A 139 14.31 -13.60 12.05
CA VAL A 139 15.40 -14.39 12.66
C VAL A 139 14.92 -15.16 13.89
N LEU A 140 14.12 -14.53 14.75
CA LEU A 140 13.57 -15.19 15.93
C LEU A 140 12.62 -16.33 15.57
N ASN A 141 11.75 -16.15 14.56
CA ASN A 141 10.88 -17.21 14.07
C ASN A 141 11.71 -18.35 13.47
N HIS A 142 12.79 -18.06 12.74
CA HIS A 142 13.66 -19.09 12.23
C HIS A 142 14.37 -19.89 13.34
N LYS A 143 14.85 -19.21 14.40
CA LYS A 143 15.40 -19.91 15.58
C LYS A 143 14.35 -20.78 16.29
N ARG A 144 13.09 -20.34 16.32
CA ARG A 144 11.97 -21.13 16.85
C ARG A 144 11.75 -22.40 16.02
N GLU A 145 11.78 -22.29 14.69
CA GLU A 145 11.63 -23.41 13.77
C GLU A 145 12.78 -24.41 13.90
N GLN A 146 14.03 -23.95 13.98
CA GLN A 146 15.19 -24.81 14.24
C GLN A 146 15.06 -25.58 15.57
N GLY A 147 14.45 -24.96 16.58
CA GLY A 147 14.20 -25.57 17.89
C GLY A 147 13.01 -26.53 17.96
N ASN A 148 12.33 -26.82 16.84
CA ASN A 148 11.11 -27.64 16.77
C ASN A 148 10.05 -27.25 17.82
N ARG A 149 9.90 -25.94 18.07
CA ARG A 149 8.96 -25.43 19.07
C ARG A 149 7.59 -25.22 18.46
N HIS A 150 6.55 -25.53 19.22
CA HIS A 150 5.16 -25.34 18.79
C HIS A 150 4.87 -23.86 18.50
N TRP A 151 4.07 -23.57 17.47
CA TRP A 151 3.77 -22.19 17.03
C TRP A 151 3.05 -21.35 18.09
N LEU A 152 2.18 -21.95 18.90
CA LEU A 152 1.37 -21.22 19.90
C LEU A 152 2.02 -21.14 21.29
N THR A 153 2.57 -22.26 21.78
CA THR A 153 3.02 -22.40 23.17
C THR A 153 4.53 -22.21 23.34
N CYS A 154 5.30 -22.06 22.25
CA CYS A 154 6.77 -21.94 22.24
C CYS A 154 7.51 -23.05 23.01
N MET A 155 6.82 -24.10 23.42
CA MET A 155 7.40 -25.27 24.08
C MET A 155 8.04 -26.19 23.03
N PRO A 156 9.17 -26.84 23.36
CA PRO A 156 9.76 -27.84 22.48
C PRO A 156 8.76 -28.98 22.29
N VAL A 157 8.46 -29.32 21.02
CA VAL A 157 7.68 -30.51 20.73
C VAL A 157 8.63 -31.68 20.85
N GLY A 158 8.67 -32.28 22.03
CA GLY A 158 9.36 -33.54 22.28
C GLY A 158 8.70 -34.63 21.44
N VAL A 159 9.46 -35.23 20.53
CA VAL A 159 9.05 -36.46 19.86
C VAL A 159 9.72 -37.56 20.65
N ASP A 160 9.01 -38.15 21.61
CA ASP A 160 9.49 -39.38 22.23
C ASP A 160 9.69 -40.42 21.12
N GLU A 161 10.92 -40.92 21.00
CA GLU A 161 11.35 -41.86 19.94
C GLU A 161 10.54 -43.18 19.97
N ASP A 162 9.81 -43.45 21.06
CA ASP A 162 9.15 -44.73 21.34
C ASP A 162 7.71 -44.88 20.79
N GLN A 163 7.08 -43.83 20.23
CA GLN A 163 5.76 -43.91 19.59
C GLN A 163 5.80 -43.72 18.06
N ALA A 164 6.97 -43.91 17.45
CA ALA A 164 7.25 -43.57 16.06
C ALA A 164 6.55 -44.41 14.98
N ASP A 165 5.83 -45.48 15.33
CA ASP A 165 5.33 -46.47 14.36
C ASP A 165 3.88 -46.29 13.90
N LYS A 166 3.05 -45.41 14.48
CA LYS A 166 1.60 -45.49 14.21
C LYS A 166 0.99 -44.54 13.18
N CYS A 167 1.64 -43.45 12.75
CA CYS A 167 1.17 -42.71 11.56
C CYS A 167 2.14 -41.61 11.08
N CYS A 168 2.63 -41.71 9.83
CA CYS A 168 3.32 -40.58 9.16
C CYS A 168 2.41 -39.33 9.05
N LEU A 169 1.08 -39.51 9.11
CA LEU A 169 0.11 -38.42 9.15
C LEU A 169 0.23 -37.57 10.44
N TYR A 170 0.53 -38.17 11.59
CA TYR A 170 0.78 -37.46 12.84
C TYR A 170 2.15 -36.75 12.81
N LYS A 171 3.18 -37.40 12.26
CA LYS A 171 4.53 -36.81 12.08
C LYS A 171 4.53 -35.61 11.12
N ALA A 172 3.75 -35.69 10.04
CA ALA A 172 3.54 -34.60 9.08
C ALA A 172 2.69 -33.45 9.67
N CYS A 173 1.73 -33.76 10.56
CA CYS A 173 0.89 -32.76 11.24
C CYS A 173 1.64 -32.04 12.38
N CYS A 174 2.51 -32.73 13.12
CA CYS A 174 3.21 -32.14 14.26
C CYS A 174 4.56 -31.50 13.88
N ILE A 175 5.40 -32.18 13.10
CA ILE A 175 6.80 -31.76 12.83
C ILE A 175 6.97 -31.30 11.37
N GLY A 176 6.12 -31.76 10.46
CA GLY A 176 6.21 -31.40 9.04
C GLY A 176 7.31 -32.15 8.26
N SER A 177 7.98 -33.12 8.88
CA SER A 177 9.00 -33.97 8.24
C SER A 177 8.73 -35.46 8.49
N CYS A 178 8.58 -36.24 7.41
CA CYS A 178 8.64 -37.70 7.44
C CYS A 178 9.96 -38.15 6.79
N SER A 179 10.78 -38.89 7.55
CA SER A 179 12.00 -39.63 7.16
C SER A 179 13.36 -38.98 7.47
N ARG A 180 14.30 -39.86 7.87
CA ARG A 180 15.67 -39.60 8.33
C ARG A 180 16.70 -39.97 7.24
N GLN A 181 16.32 -40.02 5.98
CA GLN A 181 17.22 -40.26 4.85
C GLN A 181 16.96 -39.27 3.71
N SER A 182 18.03 -38.57 3.35
CA SER A 182 18.23 -37.55 2.30
C SER A 182 17.32 -36.30 2.37
N PRO A 183 17.89 -35.10 2.09
CA PRO A 183 17.11 -33.88 2.00
C PRO A 183 16.28 -33.93 0.71
N GLN A 184 15.05 -34.44 0.81
CA GLN A 184 14.09 -34.28 -0.26
C GLN A 184 13.74 -32.80 -0.39
N PRO A 185 13.74 -32.23 -1.61
CA PRO A 185 13.42 -30.83 -1.80
C PRO A 185 12.01 -30.59 -1.26
N GLU A 186 11.86 -29.58 -0.40
CA GLU A 186 10.56 -29.12 0.08
C GLU A 186 9.57 -29.10 -1.10
N SER A 187 8.39 -29.68 -0.90
CA SER A 187 7.33 -29.66 -1.92
C SER A 187 7.10 -28.22 -2.38
N GLU A 188 7.43 -27.92 -3.64
CA GLU A 188 7.26 -26.59 -4.24
C GLU A 188 5.84 -26.05 -3.96
N HIS A 189 5.71 -24.76 -3.67
CA HIS A 189 4.39 -24.15 -3.48
C HIS A 189 3.52 -24.41 -4.72
N PRO A 190 2.24 -24.80 -4.58
CA PRO A 190 1.39 -25.19 -5.70
C PRO A 190 1.18 -24.01 -6.65
N MET A 191 1.23 -22.79 -6.11
CA MET A 191 1.24 -21.56 -6.88
C MET A 191 2.48 -21.47 -7.78
N SER A 192 3.68 -21.76 -7.26
CA SER A 192 4.90 -21.75 -8.08
C SER A 192 4.89 -22.88 -9.13
N VAL A 193 4.33 -24.04 -8.81
CA VAL A 193 4.14 -25.13 -9.78
C VAL A 193 3.16 -24.72 -10.88
N PHE A 194 2.05 -24.07 -10.52
CA PHE A 194 1.08 -23.54 -11.48
C PHE A 194 1.71 -22.50 -12.42
N PHE A 195 2.43 -21.52 -11.86
CA PHE A 195 3.10 -20.49 -12.63
C PHE A 195 4.16 -21.07 -13.57
N LYS A 196 4.94 -22.05 -13.10
CA LYS A 196 6.02 -22.67 -13.87
C LYS A 196 5.50 -23.62 -14.95
N LYS A 197 4.48 -24.44 -14.67
CA LYS A 197 4.00 -25.49 -15.59
C LYS A 197 2.90 -25.04 -16.54
N TYR A 198 1.98 -24.19 -16.10
CA TYR A 198 0.79 -23.83 -16.88
C TYR A 198 0.86 -22.39 -17.38
N TYR A 199 1.02 -21.43 -16.47
CA TYR A 199 0.95 -20.00 -16.80
C TYR A 199 2.11 -19.51 -17.67
N GLY A 200 3.35 -19.85 -17.29
CA GLY A 200 4.56 -19.41 -17.99
C GLY A 200 4.60 -19.85 -19.46
N PRO A 201 4.47 -21.15 -19.77
CA PRO A 201 4.43 -21.62 -21.15
C PRO A 201 3.25 -21.05 -21.95
N PHE A 202 2.08 -20.91 -21.33
CA PHE A 202 0.89 -20.33 -21.97
C PHE A 202 1.13 -18.88 -22.42
N LEU A 203 1.65 -18.01 -21.54
CA LEU A 203 1.93 -16.61 -21.87
C LEU A 203 3.11 -16.40 -22.81
N THR A 204 4.10 -17.28 -22.76
CA THR A 204 5.32 -17.13 -23.57
C THR A 204 5.11 -17.58 -25.02
N ASN A 205 4.00 -18.26 -25.33
CA ASN A 205 3.60 -18.61 -26.69
C ASN A 205 3.53 -17.36 -27.59
N LYS A 206 4.10 -17.45 -28.80
CA LYS A 206 4.20 -16.32 -29.74
C LYS A 206 2.83 -15.69 -30.07
N TRP A 207 1.81 -16.53 -30.25
CA TRP A 207 0.43 -16.10 -30.54
C TRP A 207 -0.23 -15.40 -29.35
N VAL A 208 -0.09 -15.96 -28.14
CA VAL A 208 -0.66 -15.37 -26.92
C VAL A 208 0.03 -14.05 -26.62
N LYS A 209 1.36 -13.98 -26.77
CA LYS A 209 2.12 -12.73 -26.61
C LYS A 209 1.66 -11.65 -27.58
N LEU A 210 1.45 -11.98 -28.87
CA LEU A 210 0.93 -11.05 -29.86
C LEU A 210 -0.46 -10.54 -29.46
N LEU A 211 -1.35 -11.44 -29.03
CA LEU A 211 -2.69 -11.09 -28.58
C LEU A 211 -2.66 -10.17 -27.35
N VAL A 212 -1.81 -10.46 -26.36
CA VAL A 212 -1.66 -9.64 -25.15
C VAL A 212 -1.19 -8.24 -25.52
N VAL A 213 -0.19 -8.11 -26.39
CA VAL A 213 0.30 -6.80 -26.86
C VAL A 213 -0.79 -6.03 -27.59
N LEU A 214 -1.56 -6.69 -28.46
CA LEU A 214 -2.67 -6.05 -29.18
C LEU A 214 -3.76 -5.57 -28.20
N LEU A 215 -4.13 -6.41 -27.24
CA LEU A 215 -5.13 -6.09 -26.22
C LEU A 215 -4.67 -4.91 -25.36
N TYR A 216 -3.43 -4.90 -24.88
CA TYR A 216 -2.88 -3.76 -24.13
C TYR A 216 -2.77 -2.49 -24.98
N GLY A 217 -2.45 -2.62 -26.28
CA GLY A 217 -2.45 -1.49 -27.21
C GLY A 217 -3.84 -0.88 -27.39
N ALA A 218 -4.87 -1.72 -27.57
CA ALA A 218 -6.25 -1.29 -27.66
C ALA A 218 -6.74 -0.67 -26.34
N TYR A 219 -6.40 -1.28 -25.21
CA TYR A 219 -6.71 -0.75 -23.88
C TYR A 219 -6.05 0.62 -23.64
N LEU A 220 -4.78 0.77 -24.03
CA LEU A 220 -4.07 2.05 -23.91
C LEU A 220 -4.69 3.12 -24.80
N GLY A 221 -5.01 2.79 -26.06
CA GLY A 221 -5.68 3.70 -26.98
C GLY A 221 -7.05 4.14 -26.46
N GLY A 222 -7.84 3.20 -25.95
CA GLY A 222 -9.13 3.49 -25.31
C GLY A 222 -9.00 4.34 -24.05
N SER A 223 -7.99 4.08 -23.21
CA SER A 223 -7.71 4.88 -22.01
C SER A 223 -7.30 6.31 -22.36
N ILE A 224 -6.44 6.50 -23.38
CA ILE A 224 -6.05 7.84 -23.86
C ILE A 224 -7.26 8.61 -24.37
N TYR A 225 -8.14 7.95 -25.14
CA TYR A 225 -9.40 8.57 -25.59
C TYR A 225 -10.34 8.87 -24.41
N GLY A 226 -10.40 8.00 -23.41
CA GLY A 226 -11.16 8.23 -22.19
C GLY A 226 -10.67 9.47 -21.42
N CYS A 227 -9.35 9.69 -21.38
CA CYS A 227 -8.77 10.87 -20.75
C CYS A 227 -9.21 12.18 -21.43
N THR A 228 -9.50 12.19 -22.74
CA THR A 228 -9.97 13.43 -23.42
C THR A 228 -11.44 13.73 -23.17
N GLN A 229 -12.20 12.80 -22.60
CA GLN A 229 -13.64 12.93 -22.31
C GLN A 229 -13.91 13.24 -20.83
N ILE A 230 -12.87 13.33 -19.99
CA ILE A 230 -13.05 13.55 -18.56
C ILE A 230 -13.60 14.95 -18.32
N ARG A 231 -14.72 15.04 -17.60
CA ARG A 231 -15.33 16.33 -17.23
C ARG A 231 -14.64 16.83 -15.97
N GLU A 232 -14.17 18.08 -16.03
CA GLU A 232 -13.56 18.75 -14.88
C GLU A 232 -14.65 19.34 -13.98
N GLY A 233 -14.51 19.16 -12.66
CA GLY A 233 -15.43 19.73 -11.67
C GLY A 233 -15.79 18.74 -10.58
N ILE A 234 -16.03 19.26 -9.38
CA ILE A 234 -16.60 18.50 -8.27
C ILE A 234 -18.05 18.93 -8.15
N ASP A 235 -18.96 17.98 -8.31
CA ASP A 235 -20.36 18.20 -7.97
C ASP A 235 -20.50 18.20 -6.44
N LEU A 236 -21.01 19.29 -5.88
CA LEU A 236 -21.19 19.48 -4.44
C LEU A 236 -22.13 18.42 -3.85
N ARG A 237 -23.05 17.88 -4.66
CA ARG A 237 -23.97 16.80 -4.26
C ARG A 237 -23.22 15.54 -3.84
N ASN A 238 -22.13 15.23 -4.53
CA ASN A 238 -21.31 14.04 -4.27
C ASN A 238 -20.42 14.15 -3.01
N LEU A 239 -20.33 15.34 -2.40
CA LEU A 239 -19.63 15.52 -1.12
C LEU A 239 -20.53 15.25 0.09
N ALA A 240 -21.85 15.30 -0.12
CA ALA A 240 -22.81 14.99 0.91
C ALA A 240 -23.00 13.47 1.04
N SER A 241 -23.43 13.00 2.21
CA SER A 241 -23.89 11.61 2.35
C SER A 241 -25.13 11.38 1.47
N ASP A 242 -25.29 10.17 0.95
CA ASP A 242 -26.39 9.80 0.03
C ASP A 242 -27.80 10.13 0.58
N ASP A 243 -27.99 10.07 1.91
CA ASP A 243 -29.27 10.40 2.59
C ASP A 243 -29.38 11.87 3.05
N SER A 244 -28.45 12.73 2.65
CA SER A 244 -28.39 14.11 3.13
C SER A 244 -29.45 14.99 2.46
N TYR A 245 -30.10 15.86 3.25
CA TYR A 245 -31.01 16.90 2.75
C TYR A 245 -30.32 17.87 1.77
N VAL A 246 -28.99 17.95 1.82
CA VAL A 246 -28.18 18.81 0.94
C VAL A 246 -28.33 18.44 -0.53
N ILE A 247 -28.51 17.15 -0.83
CA ILE A 247 -28.73 16.69 -2.21
C ILE A 247 -30.06 17.23 -2.74
N LEU A 248 -31.15 17.05 -1.96
CA LEU A 248 -32.47 17.58 -2.30
C LEU A 248 -32.46 19.11 -2.43
N TYR A 249 -31.75 19.81 -1.54
CA TYR A 249 -31.60 21.24 -1.62
C TYR A 249 -30.95 21.68 -2.94
N TYR A 250 -29.82 21.08 -3.32
CA TYR A 250 -29.14 21.43 -4.58
C TYR A 250 -29.90 20.96 -5.82
N ASP A 251 -30.69 19.88 -5.74
CA ASP A 251 -31.58 19.47 -6.82
C ASP A 251 -32.72 20.47 -7.03
N ASP A 252 -33.32 20.97 -5.94
CA ASP A 252 -34.37 21.99 -5.99
C ASP A 252 -33.82 23.37 -6.41
N ASP A 253 -32.62 23.74 -5.95
CA ASP A 253 -31.92 24.98 -6.33
C ASP A 253 -31.63 25.02 -7.84
N ASP A 254 -31.05 23.94 -8.39
CA ASP A 254 -30.80 23.84 -9.84
C ASP A 254 -32.10 23.79 -10.66
N LYS A 255 -33.19 23.26 -10.10
CA LYS A 255 -34.45 23.12 -10.83
C LYS A 255 -35.29 24.40 -10.84
N TYR A 256 -35.34 25.11 -9.72
CA TYR A 256 -36.23 26.27 -9.55
C TYR A 256 -35.49 27.60 -9.55
N PHE A 257 -34.19 27.63 -9.26
CA PHE A 257 -33.43 28.86 -9.03
C PHE A 257 -32.21 29.01 -9.97
N SER A 258 -32.05 28.18 -10.99
CA SER A 258 -30.95 28.25 -11.96
C SER A 258 -30.97 29.48 -12.88
N GLU A 259 -32.04 30.26 -12.89
CA GLU A 259 -32.18 31.44 -13.77
C GLU A 259 -31.22 32.57 -13.38
N TYR A 260 -30.93 32.72 -12.08
CA TYR A 260 -30.00 33.73 -11.57
C TYR A 260 -28.75 33.04 -11.01
N GLY A 261 -27.61 33.27 -11.64
CA GLY A 261 -26.32 32.77 -11.18
C GLY A 261 -25.85 33.42 -9.87
N PRO A 262 -24.70 32.97 -9.32
CA PRO A 262 -24.10 33.58 -8.14
C PRO A 262 -23.84 35.08 -8.37
N ARG A 263 -24.09 35.89 -7.33
CA ARG A 263 -23.86 37.34 -7.41
C ARG A 263 -22.37 37.63 -7.62
N VAL A 264 -22.05 38.29 -8.73
CA VAL A 264 -20.69 38.78 -9.00
C VAL A 264 -20.53 40.14 -8.35
N MET A 265 -19.48 40.30 -7.54
CA MET A 265 -19.14 41.58 -6.92
C MET A 265 -17.84 42.12 -7.53
N VAL A 266 -17.94 43.26 -8.20
CA VAL A 266 -16.78 43.97 -8.76
C VAL A 266 -16.25 44.92 -7.69
N ILE A 267 -14.99 44.73 -7.28
CA ILE A 267 -14.33 45.53 -6.25
C ILE A 267 -13.17 46.29 -6.87
N VAL A 268 -13.20 47.61 -6.74
CA VAL A 268 -12.08 48.48 -7.15
C VAL A 268 -11.13 48.62 -5.97
N THR A 269 -9.95 48.01 -6.08
CA THR A 269 -8.96 47.93 -4.99
C THR A 269 -8.09 49.18 -4.85
N GLU A 270 -8.02 50.02 -5.88
CA GLU A 270 -7.22 51.23 -5.90
C GLU A 270 -7.95 52.42 -5.25
N SER A 271 -7.19 53.34 -4.67
CA SER A 271 -7.75 54.60 -4.17
C SER A 271 -8.07 55.51 -5.37
N VAL A 272 -9.33 55.51 -5.78
CA VAL A 272 -9.82 56.33 -6.87
C VAL A 272 -10.57 57.55 -6.35
N ASP A 273 -10.34 58.67 -7.00
CA ASP A 273 -11.02 59.93 -6.72
C ASP A 273 -12.45 59.89 -7.26
N TYR A 274 -13.37 59.29 -6.48
CA TYR A 274 -14.79 59.14 -6.87
C TYR A 274 -15.50 60.48 -7.12
N TRP A 275 -14.94 61.60 -6.66
CA TRP A 275 -15.46 62.93 -6.97
C TRP A 275 -15.17 63.37 -8.42
N ASN A 276 -14.21 62.74 -9.10
CA ASN A 276 -13.87 63.07 -10.49
C ASN A 276 -14.87 62.45 -11.47
N GLU A 277 -15.43 63.27 -12.36
CA GLU A 277 -16.45 62.84 -13.33
C GLU A 277 -15.90 61.84 -14.35
N THR A 278 -14.66 62.02 -14.81
CA THR A 278 -14.04 61.10 -15.78
C THR A 278 -13.82 59.71 -15.19
N VAL A 279 -13.48 59.63 -13.91
CA VAL A 279 -13.31 58.37 -13.17
C VAL A 279 -14.65 57.66 -13.00
N ARG A 280 -15.70 58.38 -12.61
CA ARG A 280 -17.06 57.80 -12.48
C ARG A 280 -17.57 57.25 -13.81
N LEU A 281 -17.46 58.02 -14.88
CA LEU A 281 -17.85 57.57 -16.23
C LEU A 281 -17.04 56.35 -16.69
N GLY A 282 -15.76 56.28 -16.32
CA GLY A 282 -14.92 55.10 -16.60
C GLY A 282 -15.41 53.84 -15.86
N ILE A 283 -15.77 53.97 -14.58
CA ILE A 283 -16.30 52.86 -13.78
C ILE A 283 -17.69 52.43 -14.30
N GLU A 284 -18.58 53.36 -14.60
CA GLU A 284 -19.91 53.06 -15.14
C GLU A 284 -19.81 52.34 -16.50
N ASN A 285 -18.93 52.80 -17.38
CA ASN A 285 -18.69 52.13 -18.67
C ASN A 285 -18.07 50.73 -18.47
N CYS A 286 -17.21 50.54 -17.47
CA CYS A 286 -16.69 49.23 -17.13
C CYS A 286 -17.80 48.27 -16.66
N ILE A 287 -18.72 48.74 -15.83
CA ILE A 287 -19.88 47.97 -15.35
C ILE A 287 -20.81 47.61 -16.52
N GLN A 288 -21.11 48.57 -17.40
CA GLN A 288 -21.97 48.32 -18.58
C GLN A 288 -21.37 47.34 -19.58
N ASN A 289 -20.04 47.26 -19.69
CA ASN A 289 -19.38 46.25 -20.52
C ASN A 289 -19.33 44.87 -19.86
N PHE A 290 -19.60 44.79 -18.55
CA PHE A 290 -19.55 43.55 -17.77
C PHE A 290 -20.92 42.86 -17.69
N GLU A 291 -22.01 43.63 -17.70
CA GLU A 291 -23.39 43.15 -17.85
C GLU A 291 -23.66 42.57 -19.26
#